data_AF-A0A543P1J2-F1
#
_entry.id   AF-A0A543P1J2-F1
#
_cell.length_a   1.000
_cell.length_b   1.000
_cell.length_c   1.000
_cell.angle_alpha   90.00
_cell.angle_beta   90.00
_cell.angle_gamma   90.00
#
_symmetry.space_group_name_H-M   'P 1'
#
loop_
_entity.id
_entity.type
_entity.pdbx_description
1 polymer ?
#
loop_
_entity_poly.entity_id
_entity_poly.type
_entity_poly.pdbx_seq_one_letter_code
_entity_poly.pdbx_strand_id
1 'polypeptide(L)' 'MTHRSDLYGWAGWIHWETSGAHFYAWEQPRLFDSVDIYTCKAFDPDVAVAFTADFFAAGTIAAKSF' A
#
# COMPACT_ATOMS: atom_id res chain seq x y z
N MET A 1 -10.98 3.21 -6.69
CA MET A 1 -11.15 4.68 -6.84
C MET A 1 -9.88 5.35 -6.34
N THR A 2 -9.47 6.47 -6.93
CA THR A 2 -8.29 7.23 -6.51
C THR A 2 -8.66 8.70 -6.31
N HIS A 3 -8.06 9.33 -5.31
CA HIS A 3 -8.19 10.74 -4.99
C HIS A 3 -6.78 11.32 -4.77
N ARG A 4 -6.54 12.54 -5.27
CA ARG A 4 -5.32 13.29 -4.98
C ARG A 4 -5.65 14.53 -4.17
N SER A 5 -5.00 14.67 -3.02
CA SER A 5 -4.98 15.87 -2.21
C SER A 5 -3.75 16.69 -2.56
N ASP A 6 -3.94 17.99 -2.80
CA ASP A 6 -2.83 18.92 -3.04
C ASP A 6 -1.97 19.17 -1.79
N LEU A 7 -2.44 18.78 -0.59
CA LEU A 7 -1.71 18.95 0.67
C LEU A 7 -0.86 17.75 1.04
N TYR A 8 -1.26 16.54 0.64
CA TYR A 8 -0.67 15.31 1.16
C TYR A 8 -0.17 14.38 0.07
N GLY A 9 -0.89 14.24 -1.05
CA GLY A 9 -0.60 13.25 -2.10
C GLY A 9 -1.81 12.40 -2.43
N TRP A 10 -1.63 11.10 -2.63
CA TRP A 10 -2.64 10.20 -3.18
C TRP A 10 -3.26 9.29 -2.12
N ALA A 11 -4.55 9.03 -2.28
CA ALA A 11 -5.28 7.99 -1.58
C ALA A 11 -6.07 7.17 -2.60
N GLY A 12 -6.07 5.85 -2.45
CA GLY A 12 -6.79 4.97 -3.34
C GLY A 12 -7.26 3.71 -2.63
N TRP A 13 -8.33 3.13 -3.16
CA TRP A 13 -8.76 1.81 -2.74
C TRP A 13 -9.16 0.97 -3.94
N ILE A 14 -8.91 -0.32 -3.80
CA ILE A 14 -9.28 -1.35 -4.75
C ILE A 14 -10.14 -2.34 -3.99
N HIS A 15 -11.35 -2.59 -4.50
CA HIS A 15 -12.17 -3.70 -4.08
C HIS A 15 -11.91 -4.88 -5.02
N TRP A 16 -11.61 -6.03 -4.43
CA TRP A 16 -11.69 -7.33 -5.06
C TRP A 16 -12.97 -8.03 -4.58
N GLU A 17 -13.34 -9.16 -5.18
CA GLU A 17 -14.64 -9.81 -4.96
C GLU A 17 -14.98 -10.03 -3.47
N THR A 18 -14.00 -10.46 -2.67
CA THR A 18 -14.15 -10.69 -1.23
C THR A 18 -13.07 -9.98 -0.41
N SER A 19 -12.31 -9.10 -1.03
CA SER A 19 -11.05 -8.59 -0.49
C SER A 19 -10.79 -7.16 -0.94
N GLY A 20 -9.67 -6.56 -0.54
CA GLY A 20 -9.30 -5.26 -1.05
C GLY A 20 -7.96 -4.76 -0.56
N ALA A 21 -7.61 -3.58 -1.05
CA ALA A 21 -6.44 -2.86 -0.59
C ALA A 21 -6.73 -1.37 -0.47
N HIS A 22 -6.14 -0.75 0.56
CA HIS A 22 -6.06 0.70 0.72
C HIS A 22 -4.61 1.13 0.49
N PHE A 23 -4.42 2.15 -0.34
CA PHE A 23 -3.11 2.67 -0.68
C PHE A 23 -3.09 4.17 -0.41
N TYR A 24 -2.04 4.62 0.27
CA TYR A 24 -1.79 6.02 0.52
C TYR A 24 -0.36 6.35 0.14
N ALA A 25 -0.15 7.41 -0.64
CA ALA A 25 1.17 7.91 -0.99
C ALA A 25 1.25 9.38 -0.57
N TRP A 26 2.16 9.68 0.35
CA TRP A 26 2.47 11.04 0.75
C TRP A 26 3.63 11.58 -0.07
N GLU A 27 3.41 12.76 -0.63
CA GLU A 27 4.47 13.55 -1.28
C GLU A 27 5.02 14.60 -0.30
N GLN A 28 4.24 15.01 0.71
CA GLN A 28 4.61 15.99 1.74
C GLN A 28 3.99 15.65 3.11
N PRO A 29 4.64 16.02 4.24
CA PRO A 29 5.98 16.63 4.34
C PRO A 29 7.12 15.61 4.18
N ARG A 30 6.79 14.31 4.11
CA ARG A 30 7.75 13.23 3.93
C ARG A 30 7.26 12.36 2.79
N LEU A 31 8.18 11.99 1.90
CA LEU A 31 7.92 10.98 0.88
C LEU A 31 7.82 9.61 1.56
N PHE A 32 6.61 9.05 1.60
CA PHE A 32 6.37 7.68 2.04
C PHE A 32 5.05 7.16 1.50
N ASP A 33 4.94 5.85 1.37
CA ASP A 33 3.70 5.16 1.06
C ASP A 33 3.32 4.18 2.18
N SER A 34 2.04 3.85 2.23
CA SER A 34 1.51 2.79 3.08
C SER A 34 0.41 2.05 2.34
N VAL A 35 0.42 0.72 2.47
CA VAL A 35 -0.60 -0.16 1.90
C VAL A 35 -1.13 -1.10 2.97
N ASP A 36 -2.46 -1.17 3.07
CA ASP A 36 -3.16 -2.21 3.80
C ASP A 36 -3.73 -3.20 2.79
N ILE A 37 -3.38 -4.48 2.95
CA ILE A 37 -3.86 -5.56 2.08
C ILE A 37 -4.69 -6.52 2.92
N TYR A 38 -5.95 -6.68 2.54
CA TYR A 38 -6.85 -7.66 3.15
C TYR A 38 -7.30 -8.64 2.08
N THR A 39 -6.99 -9.93 2.26
CA THR A 39 -7.39 -10.98 1.32
C THR A 39 -8.22 -12.06 2.02
N CYS A 40 -9.22 -12.59 1.32
CA CYS A 40 -9.92 -13.82 1.73
C CYS A 40 -9.24 -15.09 1.20
N LYS A 41 -8.28 -14.95 0.28
CA LYS A 41 -7.45 -16.05 -0.22
C LYS A 41 -6.09 -16.02 0.44
N ALA A 42 -5.58 -17.18 0.85
CA ALA A 42 -4.23 -17.32 1.37
C ALA A 42 -3.19 -16.77 0.38
N PHE A 43 -2.23 -16.03 0.89
CA PHE A 43 -1.10 -15.48 0.15
C PHE A 43 0.12 -15.41 1.09
N ASP A 44 1.30 -15.28 0.50
CA ASP A 44 2.52 -15.06 1.25
C ASP A 44 2.72 -13.54 1.48
N PRO A 45 2.64 -13.05 2.73
CA PRO A 45 2.83 -11.64 3.01
C PRO A 45 4.24 -11.15 2.68
N ASP A 46 5.27 -12.00 2.80
CA ASP A 46 6.65 -11.60 2.53
C ASP A 46 6.87 -11.36 1.03
N VAL A 47 6.20 -12.13 0.17
CA VAL A 47 6.19 -11.90 -1.28
C VAL A 47 5.55 -10.56 -1.62
N ALA A 48 4.44 -10.21 -0.97
CA ALA A 48 3.76 -8.93 -1.18
C ALA A 48 4.63 -7.74 -0.72
N VAL A 49 5.28 -7.87 0.44
CA VAL A 49 6.23 -6.86 0.96
C VAL A 49 7.42 -6.68 0.02
N ALA A 50 8.05 -7.78 -0.39
CA ALA A 50 9.21 -7.74 -1.29
C ALA A 50 8.86 -7.09 -2.64
N PHE A 51 7.75 -7.50 -3.26
CA PHE A 51 7.31 -6.91 -4.52
C PHE A 51 7.06 -5.40 -4.40
N THR A 52 6.36 -4.98 -3.34
CA THR A 52 6.01 -3.57 -3.15
C THR A 52 7.25 -2.73 -2.88
N ALA A 53 8.17 -3.25 -2.06
CA ALA A 53 9.44 -2.59 -1.76
C ALA A 53 10.30 -2.41 -3.01
N ASP A 54 10.43 -3.45 -3.84
CA ASP A 54 11.20 -3.40 -5.08
C ASP A 54 10.57 -2.46 -6.11
N PHE A 55 9.23 -2.50 -6.24
CA PHE A 55 8.49 -1.67 -7.20
C PHE A 55 8.65 -0.16 -6.92
N PHE A 56 8.60 0.24 -5.64
CA PHE A 56 8.75 1.65 -5.22
C PHE A 56 10.18 2.02 -4.83
N ALA A 57 11.13 1.09 -4.91
CA ALA A 57 12.51 1.26 -4.41
C ALA A 57 12.55 1.78 -2.95
N ALA A 58 11.74 1.18 -2.08
CA ALA A 58 11.58 1.61 -0.70
C ALA A 58 12.87 1.39 0.12
N GLY A 59 13.36 2.45 0.77
CA GLY A 59 14.60 2.38 1.57
C GLY A 59 14.42 1.86 3.00
N THR A 60 13.24 2.03 3.60
CA THR A 60 12.94 1.53 4.95
C THR A 60 11.53 0.96 4.96
N ILE A 61 11.41 -0.26 5.47
CA ILE A 61 10.17 -1.04 5.44
C ILE A 61 9.75 -1.38 6.86
N ALA A 62 8.47 -1.19 7.16
CA ALA A 62 7.82 -1.71 8.35
C ALA A 62 6.56 -2.45 7.92
N ALA A 63 6.48 -3.74 8.24
CA ALA A 63 5.36 -4.60 7.84
C ALA A 63 4.89 -5.47 9.01
N LYS A 64 3.60 -5.83 8.99
CA LYS A 64 2.99 -6.72 9.96
C LYS A 64 1.90 -7.56 9.29
N SER A 65 1.92 -8.86 9.52
CA SER A 65 0.87 -9.81 9.15
C SER A 65 0.16 -10.36 10.40
N PHE A 66 -1.06 -10.89 10.23
CA PHE A 66 -1.92 -11.43 11.28
C PHE A 66 -2.48 -12.79 10.87
#